data_AF-A0A7Y0SIJ8-F1
#
_entry.id   AF-A0A7Y0SIJ8-F1
#
_cell.length_a   1.000
_cell.length_b   1.000
_cell.length_c   1.000
_cell.angle_alpha   90.00
_cell.angle_beta   90.00
_cell.angle_gamma   90.00
#
_symmetry.space_group_name_H-M   'P 1'
#
loop_
_entity.id
_entity.type
_entity.pdbx_description
1 polymer ?
#
loop_
_entity_poly.entity_id
_entity_poly.type
_entity_poly.pdbx_seq_one_letter_code
_entity_poly.pdbx_strand_id
1 'polypeptide(L)'
;RGGYHPVEVRLVRDGEQWKFDYITDFSYVGYPYPELVKEIDFDFSSGLANFLYQFEESIADERVHEFYSMWETNFLSYVDM
;
A
#
# COMPACT_ATOMS: atom_id res chain seq x y z
N ARG A 1 -6.74 -20.87 -2.81
CA ARG A 1 -7.42 -20.28 -1.63
C ARG A 1 -6.69 -18.97 -1.33
N GLY A 2 -7.41 -17.94 -0.91
CA GLY A 2 -6.80 -16.66 -0.52
C GLY A 2 -6.22 -16.68 0.90
N GLY A 3 -5.89 -15.50 1.40
CA GLY A 3 -5.33 -15.22 2.73
C GLY A 3 -5.13 -13.70 2.87
N TYR A 4 -4.32 -13.28 3.84
CA TYR A 4 -3.90 -11.88 3.93
C TYR A 4 -2.99 -11.51 2.76
N HIS A 5 -3.12 -10.27 2.29
CA HIS A 5 -2.28 -9.73 1.23
C HIS A 5 -0.83 -9.58 1.71
N PRO A 6 0.18 -9.92 0.87
CA PRO A 6 1.55 -9.51 1.13
C PRO A 6 1.67 -7.98 1.14
N VAL A 7 2.47 -7.45 2.06
CA VAL A 7 2.77 -6.02 2.16
C VAL A 7 4.28 -5.82 2.13
N GLU A 8 4.75 -4.88 1.31
CA GLU A 8 6.14 -4.42 1.27
C GLU A 8 6.22 -2.99 1.79
N VAL A 9 7.15 -2.74 2.71
CA VAL A 9 7.43 -1.40 3.26
C VAL A 9 8.88 -1.07 3.03
N ARG A 10 9.15 0.05 2.36
CA ARG A 10 10.51 0.54 2.16
C ARG A 10 10.73 1.85 2.91
N LEU A 11 11.85 1.89 3.63
CA LEU A 11 12.36 3.10 4.27
C LEU A 11 13.67 3.52 3.59
N VAL A 12 13.87 4.82 3.46
CA VAL A 12 15.12 5.42 3.00
C VAL A 12 15.70 6.32 4.08
N ARG A 13 17.03 6.38 4.16
CA ARG A 13 17.71 7.32 5.06
C ARG A 13 17.60 8.73 4.51
N ASP A 14 17.25 9.67 5.38
CA ASP A 14 17.35 11.11 5.17
C ASP A 14 18.12 11.74 6.34
N GLY A 15 19.43 11.93 6.13
CA GLY A 15 20.36 12.30 7.20
C GLY A 15 20.37 11.29 8.36
N GLU A 16 20.00 11.76 9.55
CA GLU A 16 19.87 10.96 10.78
C GLU A 16 18.45 10.38 10.99
N GLN A 17 17.54 10.61 10.05
CA GLN A 17 16.15 10.12 10.12
C GLN A 17 15.89 9.06 9.05
N TRP A 18 14.81 8.29 9.24
CA TRP A 18 14.25 7.40 8.23
C TRP A 18 12.93 7.98 7.75
N LYS A 19 12.71 7.90 6.44
CA LYS A 19 11.45 8.28 5.80
C LYS A 19 10.88 7.09 5.06
N PHE A 20 9.56 7.01 4.98
CA PHE A 20 8.90 6.09 4.08
C PHE A 20 9.23 6.47 2.64
N ASP A 21 9.62 5.46 1.86
CA ASP A 21 9.76 5.55 0.41
C ASP A 21 8.42 5.13 -0.23
N TYR A 22 7.98 3.92 0.08
CA TYR A 22 6.65 3.42 -0.27
C TYR A 22 6.13 2.37 0.70
N ILE A 23 4.82 2.17 0.66
CA ILE A 23 4.11 1.04 1.26
C ILE A 23 3.21 0.44 0.17
N THR A 24 3.43 -0.82 -0.17
CA THR A 24 2.68 -1.52 -1.22
C THR A 24 1.98 -2.75 -0.68
N ASP A 25 0.67 -2.85 -0.92
CA ASP A 25 -0.17 -4.01 -0.67
C ASP A 25 -0.41 -4.76 -1.99
N PHE A 26 -0.24 -6.08 -1.99
CA PHE A 26 -0.33 -6.91 -3.18
C PHE A 26 -1.49 -7.92 -3.13
N SER A 27 -2.16 -8.12 -4.26
CA SER A 27 -3.21 -9.12 -4.41
C SER A 27 -3.00 -9.98 -5.66
N TYR A 28 -3.62 -11.17 -5.67
CA TYR A 28 -3.61 -12.04 -6.85
C TYR A 28 -4.80 -11.72 -7.75
N VAL A 29 -4.52 -11.37 -9.00
CA VAL A 29 -5.53 -10.91 -9.97
C VAL A 29 -5.50 -11.76 -11.24
N GLY A 30 -6.69 -12.08 -11.75
CA GLY A 30 -6.88 -12.83 -13.00
C GLY A 30 -7.32 -14.29 -12.80
N TYR A 31 -7.63 -14.94 -13.92
CA TYR A 31 -8.03 -16.36 -13.99
C TYR A 31 -7.68 -16.92 -15.38
N PRO A 32 -7.24 -18.19 -15.53
CA PRO A 32 -7.07 -19.22 -14.50
C PRO A 32 -5.71 -19.18 -13.77
N TYR A 33 -4.76 -18.39 -14.26
CA TYR A 33 -3.43 -18.25 -13.69
C TYR A 33 -3.27 -16.82 -13.15
N PRO A 34 -3.68 -16.56 -11.90
CA PRO A 34 -3.59 -15.23 -11.34
C PRO A 34 -2.13 -14.82 -11.10
N GLU A 35 -1.83 -13.55 -11.28
CA GLU A 35 -0.52 -12.96 -10.99
C GLU A 35 -0.61 -12.04 -9.78
N LEU A 36 0.51 -11.92 -9.06
CA LEU A 36 0.63 -11.01 -7.93
C LEU A 36 0.84 -9.59 -8.47
N VAL A 37 -0.09 -8.69 -8.19
CA VAL A 37 -0.08 -7.29 -8.65
C VAL A 37 -0.19 -6.33 -7.47
N LYS A 38 0.17 -5.07 -7.69
CA LYS A 38 -0.07 -4.01 -6.71
C LYS A 38 -1.57 -3.76 -6.61
N GLU A 39 -2.15 -4.05 -5.44
CA GLU A 39 -3.53 -3.70 -5.11
C GLU A 39 -3.59 -2.20 -4.75
N ILE A 40 -2.73 -1.78 -3.83
CA ILE A 40 -2.56 -0.40 -3.39
C ILE A 40 -1.07 -0.10 -3.27
N ASP A 41 -0.64 1.09 -3.68
CA ASP A 41 0.73 1.57 -3.50
C ASP A 41 0.73 3.02 -3.03
N PHE A 42 1.14 3.26 -1.79
CA PHE A 42 1.37 4.60 -1.25
C PHE A 42 2.83 4.99 -1.52
N ASP A 43 3.07 5.73 -2.60
CA ASP A 43 4.40 6.20 -2.98
C ASP A 43 4.65 7.60 -2.43
N PHE A 44 5.36 7.65 -1.29
CA PHE A 44 5.70 8.89 -0.61
C PHE A 44 6.80 9.68 -1.35
N SER A 45 7.57 9.02 -2.21
CA SER A 45 8.63 9.66 -3.00
C SER A 45 8.04 10.53 -4.12
N SER A 46 6.96 10.08 -4.76
CA SER A 46 6.24 10.85 -5.78
C SER A 46 5.06 11.66 -5.22
N GLY A 47 4.58 11.32 -4.03
CA GLY A 47 3.42 11.96 -3.42
C GLY A 47 2.09 11.44 -3.97
N LEU A 48 2.07 10.24 -4.53
CA LEU A 48 0.91 9.63 -5.18
C LEU A 48 0.54 8.29 -4.55
N ALA A 49 -0.76 8.02 -4.51
CA ALA A 49 -1.33 6.71 -4.20
C ALA A 49 -1.88 6.09 -5.48
N ASN A 50 -1.45 4.86 -5.78
CA ASN A 50 -1.99 4.04 -6.86
C ASN A 50 -2.97 3.03 -6.28
N PHE A 51 -4.13 2.90 -6.91
CA PHE A 51 -5.12 1.87 -6.60
C PHE A 51 -5.38 1.04 -7.85
N LEU A 52 -5.41 -0.28 -7.69
CA LEU A 52 -5.72 -1.18 -8.78
C LEU A 52 -7.07 -0.80 -9.42
N TYR A 53 -7.07 -0.68 -10.74
CA TYR A 53 -8.23 -0.26 -11.56
C TYR A 53 -8.72 1.18 -11.36
N GLN A 54 -7.97 2.04 -10.68
CA GLN A 54 -8.26 3.47 -10.58
C GLN A 54 -7.09 4.32 -11.07
N PHE A 55 -7.31 5.63 -11.14
CA PHE A 55 -6.25 6.59 -11.42
C PHE A 55 -5.41 6.85 -10.17
N GLU A 56 -4.20 7.33 -10.37
CA GLU A 56 -3.35 7.86 -9.30
C GLU A 56 -4.03 9.06 -8.64
N GLU A 57 -3.97 9.10 -7.31
CA GLU A 57 -4.51 10.18 -6.50
C GLU A 57 -3.38 10.75 -5.64
N SER A 58 -3.49 12.03 -5.26
CA SER A 58 -2.51 12.64 -4.35
C SER A 58 -2.60 12.02 -2.96
N ILE A 59 -1.45 11.69 -2.34
CA ILE A 59 -1.46 11.22 -0.93
C ILE A 59 -1.96 12.28 0.05
N ALA A 60 -2.04 13.55 -0.38
CA ALA A 60 -2.58 14.65 0.43
C ALA A 60 -4.11 14.81 0.29
N ASP A 61 -4.77 14.01 -0.56
CA ASP A 61 -6.23 14.00 -0.66
C ASP A 61 -6.84 13.37 0.60
N GLU A 62 -7.88 14.01 1.15
CA GLU A 62 -8.57 13.56 2.36
C GLU A 62 -9.10 12.12 2.24
N ARG A 63 -9.56 11.73 1.04
CA ARG A 63 -10.05 10.37 0.76
C ARG A 63 -8.93 9.33 0.85
N VAL A 64 -7.72 9.70 0.42
CA VAL A 64 -6.54 8.83 0.52
C VAL A 64 -6.10 8.71 1.98
N HIS A 65 -6.16 9.78 2.76
CA HIS A 65 -5.88 9.75 4.20
C HIS A 65 -6.87 8.87 4.98
N GLU A 66 -8.17 8.98 4.71
CA GLU A 66 -9.19 8.12 5.31
C GLU A 66 -8.95 6.64 4.95
N PHE A 67 -8.67 6.37 3.68
CA PHE A 67 -8.36 5.02 3.21
C PHE A 67 -7.11 4.45 3.88
N TYR A 68 -6.01 5.21 3.91
CA TYR A 68 -4.76 4.81 4.56
C TYR A 68 -4.99 4.47 6.03
N SER A 69 -5.75 5.29 6.75
CA SER A 69 -6.05 5.07 8.17
C SER A 69 -6.79 3.74 8.40
N MET A 70 -7.75 3.41 7.53
CA MET A 70 -8.46 2.13 7.58
C MET A 70 -7.53 0.96 7.23
N TRP A 71 -6.74 1.09 6.16
CA TRP A 71 -5.78 0.07 5.73
C TRP A 71 -4.74 -0.22 6.81
N GLU A 72 -4.15 0.81 7.42
CA GLU A 72 -3.13 0.68 8.48
C GLU A 72 -3.72 0.01 9.72
N THR A 73 -4.94 0.40 10.13
CA THR A 73 -5.64 -0.23 11.26
C THR A 73 -5.84 -1.73 11.04
N ASN A 74 -6.22 -2.11 9.82
CA ASN A 74 -6.37 -3.51 9.44
C ASN A 74 -5.03 -4.23 9.43
N PHE A 75 -4.00 -3.66 8.80
CA PHE A 75 -2.66 -4.24 8.72
C PHE A 75 -2.08 -4.52 10.11
N LEU A 76 -2.13 -3.55 11.02
CA LEU A 76 -1.67 -3.71 12.41
C LEU A 76 -2.46 -4.80 13.15
N SER A 77 -3.79 -4.83 12.96
CA SER A 77 -4.62 -5.88 13.55
C SER A 77 -4.24 -7.28 13.05
N TYR A 78 -3.83 -7.42 11.79
CA TYR A 78 -3.40 -8.70 11.22
C TYR A 78 -2.02 -9.13 11.71
N VAL A 79 -1.13 -8.18 12.02
CA VAL A 79 0.18 -8.44 12.60
C VAL A 79 0.07 -8.91 14.06
N ASP A 80 -0.89 -8.38 14.81
CA ASP A 80 -1.10 -8.70 16.22
C ASP A 80 -1.82 -10.05 16.48
N MET A 81 -2.48 -10.62 15.45
CA MET A 81 -3.21 -11.90 15.52
C MET A 81 -2.30 -13.13 15.48
#